data_AF-A0A846MLR1-F1
#
_entry.id   AF-A0A846MLR1-F1
#
_cell.length_a   1.000
_cell.length_b   1.000
_cell.length_c   1.000
_cell.angle_alpha   90.00
_cell.angle_beta   90.00
_cell.angle_gamma   90.00
#
_symmetry.space_group_name_H-M   'P 1'
#
loop_
_entity.id
_entity.type
_entity.pdbx_description
1 polymer ?
#
loop_
_entity_poly.entity_id
_entity_poly.type
_entity_poly.pdbx_seq_one_letter_code
_entity_poly.pdbx_strand_id
1 'polypeptide(L)'
;MSAALSLMRIGPAAEEALEQCLKNEDKEVQFWAAWALVMNNPTKLHALPILQEGWNNSNDKYKHLAAAEALFKAMNRKIDELKE
;
A
#
# COMPACT_ATOMS: atom_id res chain seq x y z
N MET A 1 -11.29 2.62 3.70
CA MET A 1 -10.55 3.70 2.98
C MET A 1 -10.18 4.94 3.82
N SER A 2 -11.14 5.67 4.44
CA SER A 2 -10.87 7.01 5.05
C SER A 2 -9.78 7.05 6.13
N ALA A 3 -9.70 6.04 7.00
CA ALA A 3 -8.67 5.97 8.04
C ALA A 3 -7.25 5.80 7.46
N ALA A 4 -7.08 4.90 6.49
CA ALA A 4 -5.79 4.68 5.85
C ALA A 4 -5.31 5.91 5.06
N LEU A 5 -6.22 6.65 4.43
CA LEU A 5 -5.89 7.92 3.79
C LEU A 5 -5.38 8.96 4.79
N SER A 6 -5.98 9.00 5.98
CA SER A 6 -5.55 9.90 7.06
C SER A 6 -4.15 9.52 7.57
N LEU A 7 -3.89 8.22 7.75
CA LEU A 7 -2.57 7.69 8.16
C LEU A 7 -1.51 7.93 7.09
N MET A 8 -1.85 7.80 5.81
CA MET A 8 -0.97 8.19 4.71
C MET A 8 -0.61 9.67 4.81
N ARG A 9 -1.58 10.55 5.07
CA ARG A 9 -1.31 12.00 5.21
C ARG A 9 -0.48 12.36 6.44
N ILE A 10 -0.51 11.54 7.48
CA ILE A 10 0.37 11.68 8.65
C ILE A 10 1.82 11.36 8.29
N GLY A 11 2.05 10.48 7.32
CA GLY A 11 3.39 10.15 6.82
C GLY A 11 4.14 9.18 7.74
N PRO A 12 5.48 9.31 7.89
CA PRO A 12 6.33 8.31 8.57
C PRO A 12 5.91 7.99 10.01
N ALA A 13 5.31 8.94 10.73
CA ALA A 13 4.83 8.71 12.10
C ALA A 13 3.70 7.67 12.20
N ALA A 14 3.01 7.39 11.09
CA ALA A 14 1.96 6.37 11.02
C ALA A 14 2.48 4.98 10.61
N GLU A 15 3.76 4.83 10.30
CA GLU A 15 4.31 3.59 9.75
C GLU A 15 4.08 2.39 10.66
N GLU A 16 4.43 2.50 11.95
CA GLU A 16 4.25 1.41 12.91
C GLU A 16 2.79 0.99 13.06
N ALA A 17 1.87 1.95 13.11
CA ALA A 17 0.44 1.68 13.18
C ALA A 17 -0.06 0.95 11.91
N LEU A 18 0.43 1.36 10.73
CA LEU A 18 0.09 0.71 9.47
C LEU A 18 0.67 -0.71 9.38
N GLU A 19 1.89 -0.95 9.87
CA GLU A 19 2.49 -2.29 9.95
C GLU A 19 1.68 -3.21 10.87
N GLN A 20 1.13 -2.69 11.97
CA GLN A 20 0.21 -3.45 12.82
C GLN A 20 -1.09 -3.79 12.07
N CYS A 21 -1.63 -2.88 11.27
CA CYS A 21 -2.83 -3.12 10.47
C CYS A 21 -2.65 -4.20 9.40
N LEU A 22 -1.43 -4.49 8.94
CA LEU A 22 -1.17 -5.62 8.04
C LEU A 22 -1.48 -6.98 8.68
N LYS A 23 -1.51 -7.06 10.01
CA LYS A 23 -1.82 -8.28 10.78
C LYS A 23 -3.30 -8.40 11.14
N ASN A 24 -4.14 -7.45 10.71
CA ASN A 24 -5.56 -7.46 11.00
C ASN A 24 -6.25 -8.65 10.31
N GLU A 25 -7.31 -9.21 10.89
CA GLU A 25 -8.07 -10.31 10.28
C GLU A 25 -8.87 -9.87 9.04
N ASP A 26 -9.23 -8.59 8.98
CA ASP A 26 -9.98 -8.01 7.88
C ASP A 26 -9.07 -7.70 6.67
N LYS A 27 -9.32 -8.40 5.57
CA LYS A 27 -8.64 -8.25 4.27
C LYS A 27 -8.77 -6.84 3.68
N GLU A 28 -9.82 -6.11 4.01
CA GLU A 28 -9.98 -4.72 3.59
C GLU A 28 -9.03 -3.80 4.37
N VAL A 29 -8.91 -4.01 5.68
CA VAL A 29 -7.97 -3.29 6.54
C VAL A 29 -6.53 -3.55 6.11
N GLN A 30 -6.17 -4.82 5.89
CA GLN A 30 -4.85 -5.20 5.39
C GLN A 30 -4.52 -4.48 4.07
N PHE A 31 -5.46 -4.47 3.12
CA PHE A 31 -5.24 -3.85 1.82
C PHE A 31 -4.99 -2.34 1.93
N TRP A 32 -5.85 -1.62 2.66
CA TRP A 32 -5.71 -0.17 2.76
C TRP A 32 -4.47 0.24 3.57
N ALA A 33 -4.06 -0.59 4.54
CA ALA A 33 -2.80 -0.40 5.26
C ALA A 33 -1.58 -0.63 4.34
N ALA A 34 -1.60 -1.69 3.54
CA ALA A 34 -0.56 -1.96 2.55
C ALA A 34 -0.43 -0.82 1.53
N TRP A 35 -1.55 -0.29 1.04
CA TRP A 35 -1.57 0.87 0.16
C TRP A 35 -0.94 2.09 0.83
N ALA A 36 -1.38 2.44 2.05
CA ALA A 36 -0.86 3.61 2.75
C ALA A 36 0.65 3.49 3.06
N LEU A 37 1.15 2.29 3.39
CA LEU A 37 2.58 2.05 3.61
C LEU A 37 3.41 2.36 2.36
N VAL A 38 3.00 1.85 1.20
CA VAL A 38 3.71 2.09 -0.07
C VAL A 38 3.60 3.55 -0.50
N MET A 39 2.44 4.18 -0.25
CA MET A 39 2.25 5.59 -0.56
C MET A 39 3.13 6.50 0.31
N ASN A 40 3.32 6.15 1.58
CA ASN A 40 4.25 6.85 2.48
C ASN A 40 5.71 6.58 2.11
N ASN A 41 6.05 5.32 1.88
CA ASN A 41 7.40 4.88 1.54
C ASN A 41 7.36 3.78 0.47
N PRO A 42 7.72 4.10 -0.78
CA PRO A 42 7.69 3.13 -1.88
C PRO A 42 8.63 1.93 -1.72
N THR A 43 9.57 1.95 -0.76
CA THR A 43 10.47 0.83 -0.47
C THR A 43 9.84 -0.25 0.41
N LYS A 44 8.59 -0.08 0.83
CA LYS A 44 7.82 -1.06 1.64
C LYS A 44 7.35 -2.25 0.81
N LEU A 45 8.31 -2.98 0.24
CA LEU A 45 8.07 -4.04 -0.74
C LEU A 45 7.34 -5.26 -0.16
N HIS A 46 7.37 -5.48 1.15
CA HIS A 46 6.65 -6.56 1.80
C HIS A 46 5.11 -6.37 1.77
N ALA A 47 4.64 -5.16 1.50
CA ALA A 47 3.21 -4.86 1.32
C ALA A 47 2.70 -5.23 -0.10
N LEU A 48 3.59 -5.49 -1.07
CA LEU A 48 3.22 -5.75 -2.46
C LEU A 48 2.36 -7.01 -2.66
N PRO A 49 2.57 -8.15 -1.97
CA PRO A 49 1.72 -9.32 -2.13
C PRO A 49 0.24 -9.03 -1.80
N ILE A 50 -0.02 -8.21 -0.79
CA ILE A 50 -1.38 -7.80 -0.39
C ILE A 50 -2.01 -6.92 -1.48
N LEU A 51 -1.23 -6.00 -2.04
CA LEU A 51 -1.67 -5.15 -3.15
C LEU A 51 -1.92 -5.94 -4.43
N GLN A 52 -1.10 -6.95 -4.72
CA GLN A 52 -1.28 -7.87 -5.85
C GLN A 52 -2.53 -8.75 -5.67
N GLU A 53 -2.79 -9.26 -4.46
CA GLU A 53 -4.03 -9.97 -4.14
C GLU A 53 -5.24 -9.05 -4.38
N GLY A 54 -5.16 -7.79 -3.94
CA GLY A 54 -6.18 -6.78 -4.19
C GLY A 54 -6.38 -6.45 -5.67
N TRP A 55 -5.32 -6.38 -6.46
CA TRP A 55 -5.37 -6.16 -7.91
C TRP A 55 -6.06 -7.31 -8.64
N ASN A 56 -5.65 -8.55 -8.35
CA ASN A 56 -6.12 -9.73 -9.08
C ASN A 56 -7.55 -10.14 -8.72
N ASN A 57 -7.96 -9.96 -7.46
CA ASN A 57 -9.19 -10.56 -6.93
C ASN A 57 -10.30 -9.54 -6.60
N SER A 58 -10.07 -8.24 -6.76
CA SER A 58 -11.07 -7.23 -6.44
C SER A 58 -11.91 -6.82 -7.65
N ASN A 59 -13.24 -6.84 -7.47
CA ASN A 59 -14.20 -6.20 -8.37
C ASN A 59 -14.47 -4.73 -8.01
N ASP A 60 -13.86 -4.21 -6.94
CA ASP A 60 -14.00 -2.81 -6.54
C ASP A 60 -13.02 -1.95 -7.35
N LYS A 61 -13.57 -1.08 -8.20
CA LYS A 61 -12.82 -0.13 -9.02
C LYS A 61 -11.84 0.72 -8.22
N TYR A 62 -12.19 1.12 -7.00
CA TYR A 62 -11.35 1.96 -6.15
C TYR A 62 -10.18 1.16 -5.61
N LYS A 63 -10.43 -0.09 -5.18
CA LYS A 63 -9.39 -1.01 -4.73
C LYS A 63 -8.44 -1.35 -5.87
N HIS A 64 -8.96 -1.56 -7.08
CA HIS A 64 -8.17 -1.83 -8.27
C HIS A 64 -7.27 -0.65 -8.65
N LEU A 65 -7.81 0.57 -8.70
CA LEU A 65 -7.04 1.79 -8.96
C LEU A 65 -5.95 2.04 -7.90
N ALA A 66 -6.29 1.89 -6.62
CA ALA A 66 -5.35 2.05 -5.52
C ALA A 66 -4.20 1.03 -5.62
N ALA A 67 -4.51 -0.22 -5.95
CA ALA A 67 -3.50 -1.25 -6.15
C ALA A 67 -2.57 -0.90 -7.32
N ALA A 68 -3.10 -0.48 -8.47
CA ALA A 68 -2.30 -0.03 -9.61
C ALA A 68 -1.35 1.12 -9.23
N GLU A 69 -1.87 2.15 -8.54
CA GLU A 69 -1.10 3.31 -8.13
C GLU A 69 0.07 2.92 -7.24
N ALA A 70 -0.18 2.13 -6.18
CA ALA A 70 0.85 1.72 -5.25
C ALA A 70 1.91 0.81 -5.91
N LEU A 71 1.49 -0.15 -6.73
CA LEU A 71 2.40 -1.04 -7.46
C LEU A 71 3.28 -0.25 -8.45
N PHE A 72 2.70 0.71 -9.17
CA PHE A 72 3.44 1.60 -10.08
C PHE A 72 4.46 2.45 -9.33
N LYS A 73 4.08 3.03 -8.18
CA LYS A 73 4.98 3.86 -7.36
C LYS A 73 6.18 3.06 -6.86
N ALA A 74 5.95 1.85 -6.35
CA ALA A 74 7.00 0.94 -5.90
C ALA A 74 7.92 0.53 -7.05
N MET A 75 7.35 0.22 -8.23
CA MET A 75 8.13 -0.14 -9.41
C MET A 75 9.01 1.02 -9.89
N ASN A 76 8.46 2.24 -9.99
CA ASN A 76 9.23 3.41 -10.39
C ASN A 76 10.40 3.68 -9.46
N ARG A 77 10.18 3.57 -8.14
CA ARG A 77 11.27 3.72 -7.17
C ARG A 77 12.40 2.72 -7.42
N LYS A 78 12.06 1.46 -7.70
CA LYS A 78 13.03 0.42 -8.02
C LYS A 78 13.75 0.67 -9.36
N ILE A 79 13.05 1.21 -10.36
CA ILE A 79 13.66 1.60 -11.63
C ILE A 79 14.68 2.72 -11.42
N ASP A 80 14.38 3.70 -10.56
CA ASP A 80 15.30 4.79 -10.28
C ASP A 80 16.54 4.33 -9.51
N GLU A 81 16.38 3.39 -8.56
CA GLU A 81 17.51 2.74 -7.86
C GLU A 81 18.45 1.95 -8.79
N LEU A 82 17.97 1.51 -9.97
CA LEU A 82 18.80 0.82 -10.96
C LEU A 82 19.58 1.78 -11.89
N LYS A 83 19.25 3.08 -11.86
CA LYS A 83 19.91 4.11 -12.68
C LYS A 83 21.00 4.86 -11.92
N GLU A 84 21.02 4.75 -10.60
CA GLU A 84 22.07 5.27 -9.69
C GLU A 84 23.26 4.31 -9.60
#